data_AF-A0A3S2WDV8-F1
#
_entry.id   AF-A0A3S2WDV8-F1
#
_cell.length_a   1.000
_cell.length_b   1.000
_cell.length_c   1.000
_cell.angle_alpha   90.00
_cell.angle_beta   90.00
_cell.angle_gamma   90.00
#
_symmetry.space_group_name_H-M   'P 1'
#
loop_
_entity.id
_entity.type
_entity.pdbx_description
1 polymer ?
#
loop_
_entity_poly.entity_id
_entity_poly.type
_entity_poly.pdbx_seq_one_letter_code
_entity_poly.pdbx_strand_id
1 'polypeptide(L)'
;MTNLDEIIKSRRDTRHFTNDAVPDAVIEKALEAGHWAPSVGLTEATKYYLIKSAEIKKAVKELFLEYDKKAAACTDDELQKVQYQNLKLEAIEEAPLGLVICYDRSVLNHFTIGTVGSNEAIKFSAVCAAQNIWLSLTEQGYSMGWVSILNYYQFKKILGLPEHIEPLGYFCVGKPATNYENQPMLQQLNWKQKSEAPFVSEIRQLHSIATKELEEDVVRTNKVDFSLKALEDKINKKTKPIGSLGVLEKIAKQIGTVFQTLEPKISNPNIVVFAADHGIAQHGVSAYPQDVTRQMLTNFLEGGAAINVFCKQNKIALSVVDAGVNYDFPSNTTLISAKIDKGTHSFLSGPAMSKAQVELCFSKGSEIVAAIAKQGSNCIGFGEMGIGNTATASVLMSVLCNFSIEDCVGRGTGVDDEKLQFKIDILKKAIENYHGSKDLESYLTYFGGFEILQMAGGMLEAYRQNMIFLVDGFICSVAFLIAFKKNPAIMNNAIFSHQSAEKPHKKLLDYLGVSAVLQLDLRLGEGTGCALVFPIIESAVAFLNEMASFESAGVSEK
;
A
#
# COMPACT_ATOMS: atom_id res chain seq x y z
N MET A 1 -17.00 -38.43 30.71
CA MET A 1 -17.03 -37.54 29.54
C MET A 1 -16.76 -36.14 30.06
N THR A 2 -15.67 -35.55 29.62
CA THR A 2 -15.34 -34.13 29.89
C THR A 2 -16.44 -33.28 29.25
N ASN A 3 -17.00 -32.31 29.96
CA ASN A 3 -18.01 -31.41 29.38
C ASN A 3 -17.32 -30.43 28.40
N LEU A 4 -17.99 -29.99 27.34
CA LEU A 4 -17.45 -29.05 26.34
C LEU A 4 -16.86 -27.80 26.99
N ASP A 5 -17.50 -27.28 28.04
CA ASP A 5 -17.01 -26.12 28.80
C ASP A 5 -15.62 -26.36 29.40
N GLU A 6 -15.37 -27.57 29.91
CA GLU A 6 -14.09 -27.96 30.48
C GLU A 6 -13.02 -28.07 29.38
N ILE A 7 -13.38 -28.58 28.20
CA ILE A 7 -12.47 -28.66 27.04
C ILE A 7 -12.09 -27.25 26.58
N ILE A 8 -13.06 -26.35 26.41
CA ILE A 8 -12.82 -24.95 26.02
C ILE A 8 -11.93 -24.26 27.06
N LYS A 9 -12.20 -24.48 28.36
CA LYS A 9 -11.43 -23.90 29.47
C LYS A 9 -10.06 -24.53 29.66
N SER A 10 -9.83 -25.77 29.25
CA SER A 10 -8.55 -26.47 29.42
C SER A 10 -7.64 -26.38 28.20
N ARG A 11 -8.18 -26.07 27.01
CA ARG A 11 -7.42 -25.87 25.78
C ARG A 11 -6.34 -24.80 25.97
N ARG A 12 -5.09 -25.12 25.65
CA ARG A 12 -3.95 -24.18 25.74
C ARG A 12 -3.12 -24.21 24.47
N ASP A 13 -2.38 -23.13 24.28
CA ASP A 13 -1.29 -23.06 23.33
C ASP A 13 -0.05 -23.72 23.94
N THR A 14 0.19 -24.98 23.59
CA THR A 14 1.20 -25.84 24.25
C THR A 14 2.58 -25.65 23.62
N ARG A 15 3.60 -25.42 24.46
CA ARG A 15 5.00 -25.25 24.04
C ARG A 15 5.95 -26.32 24.56
N HIS A 16 5.43 -27.30 25.31
CA HIS A 16 6.19 -28.43 25.82
C HIS A 16 5.40 -29.70 25.62
N PHE A 17 5.98 -30.65 24.89
CA PHE A 17 5.35 -31.92 24.55
C PHE A 17 6.19 -33.08 25.09
N THR A 18 5.53 -34.21 25.38
CA THR A 18 6.26 -35.47 25.59
C THR A 18 6.74 -36.01 24.25
N ASN A 19 7.69 -36.94 24.29
CA ASN A 19 8.19 -37.62 23.08
C ASN A 19 7.27 -38.75 22.61
N ASP A 20 6.09 -38.93 23.23
CA ASP A 20 5.15 -39.98 22.86
C ASP A 20 4.59 -39.72 21.46
N ALA A 21 4.61 -40.73 20.60
CA ALA A 21 4.00 -40.63 19.28
C ALA A 21 2.49 -40.33 19.41
N VAL A 22 1.97 -39.51 18.49
CA VAL A 22 0.52 -39.28 18.36
C VAL A 22 -0.08 -40.44 17.55
N PRO A 23 -1.00 -41.24 18.11
CA PRO A 23 -1.63 -42.33 17.38
C PRO A 23 -2.42 -41.81 16.18
N ASP A 24 -2.42 -42.55 15.06
CA ASP A 24 -3.10 -42.09 13.84
C ASP A 24 -4.62 -41.89 14.06
N ALA A 25 -5.27 -42.73 14.88
CA ALA A 25 -6.68 -42.56 15.25
C ALA A 25 -6.97 -41.21 15.95
N VAL A 26 -6.01 -40.67 16.69
CA VAL A 26 -6.14 -39.35 17.33
C VAL A 26 -6.07 -38.23 16.29
N ILE A 27 -5.16 -38.38 15.32
CA ILE A 27 -4.98 -37.44 14.21
C ILE A 27 -6.24 -37.42 13.34
N GLU A 28 -6.74 -38.59 12.96
CA GLU A 28 -7.95 -38.75 12.14
C GLU A 28 -9.16 -38.08 12.79
N LYS A 29 -9.45 -38.38 14.07
CA LYS A 29 -10.55 -37.75 14.82
C LYS A 29 -10.37 -36.23 14.95
N ALA A 30 -9.13 -35.75 15.07
CA ALA A 30 -8.85 -34.32 15.12
C ALA A 30 -9.12 -33.63 13.77
N LEU A 31 -8.62 -34.21 12.67
CA LEU A 31 -8.82 -33.69 11.32
C LEU A 31 -10.28 -33.74 10.89
N GLU A 32 -11.02 -34.78 11.29
CA GLU A 32 -12.47 -34.89 11.06
C GLU A 32 -13.24 -33.76 11.76
N ALA A 33 -12.89 -33.45 13.02
CA ALA A 33 -13.45 -32.29 13.71
C ALA A 33 -13.14 -30.96 12.98
N GLY A 34 -11.93 -30.83 12.43
CA GLY A 34 -11.56 -29.70 11.57
C GLY A 34 -12.38 -29.61 10.29
N HIS A 35 -12.68 -30.76 9.67
CA HIS A 35 -13.50 -30.84 8.47
C HIS A 35 -14.97 -30.44 8.73
N TRP A 36 -15.51 -30.73 9.91
CA TRP A 36 -16.85 -30.27 10.31
C TRP A 36 -16.94 -28.77 10.65
N ALA A 37 -15.83 -28.03 10.60
CA ALA A 37 -15.88 -26.60 10.84
C ALA A 37 -16.66 -25.87 9.75
N PRO A 38 -17.42 -24.81 10.09
CA PRO A 38 -18.14 -24.03 9.10
C PRO A 38 -17.15 -23.38 8.13
N SER A 39 -17.50 -23.39 6.84
CA SER A 39 -16.76 -22.69 5.80
C SER A 39 -17.66 -21.73 5.03
N VAL A 40 -17.12 -20.56 4.69
CA VAL A 40 -17.83 -19.57 3.87
C VAL A 40 -18.22 -20.21 2.54
N GLY A 41 -19.49 -20.07 2.16
CA GLY A 41 -20.02 -20.61 0.92
C GLY A 41 -19.89 -22.13 0.75
N LEU A 42 -19.64 -22.90 1.83
CA LEU A 42 -19.31 -24.33 1.77
C LEU A 42 -18.13 -24.64 0.85
N THR A 43 -17.10 -23.78 0.86
CA THR A 43 -15.95 -23.86 -0.05
C THR A 43 -15.01 -25.03 0.18
N GLU A 44 -15.00 -25.64 1.37
CA GLU A 44 -14.05 -26.69 1.76
C GLU A 44 -12.57 -26.34 1.44
N ALA A 45 -12.25 -25.05 1.55
CA ALA A 45 -10.95 -24.51 1.18
C ALA A 45 -9.81 -24.96 2.10
N THR A 46 -10.10 -25.43 3.30
CA THR A 46 -9.08 -25.81 4.29
C THR A 46 -8.34 -27.08 3.86
N LYS A 47 -7.00 -27.05 3.85
CA LYS A 47 -6.12 -28.19 3.55
C LYS A 47 -5.18 -28.46 4.73
N TYR A 48 -4.80 -29.72 4.93
CA TYR A 48 -3.97 -30.16 6.05
C TYR A 48 -2.74 -30.92 5.55
N TYR A 49 -1.56 -30.64 6.10
CA TYR A 49 -0.32 -31.35 5.80
C TYR A 49 0.35 -31.81 7.09
N LEU A 50 0.69 -33.10 7.16
CA LEU A 50 1.34 -33.70 8.33
C LEU A 50 2.85 -33.78 8.12
N ILE A 51 3.62 -33.28 9.08
CA ILE A 51 5.08 -33.24 9.06
C ILE A 51 5.62 -34.16 10.15
N LYS A 52 6.02 -35.37 9.75
CA LYS A 52 6.72 -36.35 10.62
C LYS A 52 8.26 -36.30 10.43
N SER A 53 8.75 -35.77 9.31
CA SER A 53 10.20 -35.71 8.98
C SER A 53 10.97 -34.76 9.89
N ALA A 54 12.05 -35.25 10.48
CA ALA A 54 12.97 -34.45 11.30
C ALA A 54 13.71 -33.39 10.47
N GLU A 55 14.06 -33.70 9.22
CA GLU A 55 14.75 -32.78 8.31
C GLU A 55 13.87 -31.56 8.00
N ILE A 56 12.58 -31.79 7.73
CA ILE A 56 11.63 -30.70 7.48
C ILE A 56 11.42 -29.87 8.75
N LYS A 57 11.26 -30.53 9.91
CA LYS A 57 11.12 -29.83 11.21
C LYS A 57 12.33 -28.93 11.49
N LYS A 58 13.55 -29.42 11.22
CA LYS A 58 14.77 -28.64 11.36
C LYS A 58 14.79 -27.42 10.43
N ALA A 59 14.42 -27.59 9.17
CA ALA A 59 14.35 -26.47 8.21
C ALA A 59 13.31 -25.41 8.63
N VAL A 60 12.16 -25.83 9.15
CA VAL A 60 11.13 -24.92 9.69
C VAL A 60 11.62 -24.21 10.96
N LYS A 61 12.38 -24.90 11.82
CA LYS A 61 13.01 -24.32 13.00
C LYS A 61 14.05 -23.25 12.63
N GLU A 62 14.85 -23.49 11.60
CA GLU A 62 15.82 -22.50 11.09
C GLU A 62 15.14 -21.22 10.61
N LEU A 63 14.01 -21.34 9.88
CA LEU A 63 13.17 -20.20 9.49
C LEU A 63 12.63 -19.44 10.71
N PHE A 64 12.13 -20.17 11.70
CA PHE A 64 11.65 -19.58 12.95
C PHE A 64 12.76 -18.78 13.63
N LEU A 65 13.96 -19.34 13.78
CA LEU A 65 15.09 -18.68 14.43
C LEU A 65 15.55 -17.40 13.70
N GLU A 66 15.48 -17.38 12.37
CA GLU A 66 15.79 -16.16 11.60
C GLU A 66 14.78 -15.05 11.88
N TYR A 67 13.49 -15.39 11.93
CA TYR A 67 12.42 -14.42 12.17
C TYR A 67 12.29 -14.00 13.64
N ASP A 68 12.56 -14.90 14.58
CA ASP A 68 12.60 -14.61 16.02
C ASP A 68 13.63 -13.54 16.36
N LYS A 69 14.82 -13.61 15.72
CA LYS A 69 15.83 -12.54 15.80
C LYS A 69 15.34 -11.19 15.30
N LYS A 70 14.55 -11.17 14.22
CA LYS A 70 13.93 -9.93 13.69
C LYS A 70 12.86 -9.41 14.64
N ALA A 71 12.00 -10.28 15.17
CA ALA A 71 10.95 -9.90 16.11
C ALA A 71 11.51 -9.31 17.41
N ALA A 72 12.58 -9.91 17.96
CA ALA A 72 13.29 -9.39 19.13
C ALA A 72 13.96 -8.01 18.89
N ALA A 73 14.22 -7.63 17.63
CA ALA A 73 14.76 -6.31 17.29
C ALA A 73 13.67 -5.23 17.18
N CYS A 74 12.39 -5.61 17.18
CA CYS A 74 11.24 -4.71 17.07
C CYS A 74 10.58 -4.37 18.43
N THR A 75 11.18 -4.77 19.56
CA THR A 75 10.68 -4.41 20.89
C THR A 75 11.15 -3.01 21.28
N ASP A 76 10.23 -2.14 21.70
CA ASP A 76 10.51 -0.73 22.02
C ASP A 76 11.25 -0.52 23.36
N ASP A 77 11.36 -1.57 24.19
CA ASP A 77 11.96 -1.53 25.54
C ASP A 77 12.96 -2.68 25.76
N GLU A 78 14.14 -2.36 26.31
CA GLU A 78 15.20 -3.33 26.59
C GLU A 78 14.80 -4.33 27.69
N LEU A 79 13.94 -3.93 28.64
CA LEU A 79 13.42 -4.83 29.69
C LEU A 79 12.43 -5.84 29.10
N GLN A 80 11.52 -5.37 28.25
CA GLN A 80 10.62 -6.22 27.47
C GLN A 80 11.35 -7.18 26.52
N LYS A 81 12.47 -6.73 25.93
CA LYS A 81 13.32 -7.56 25.06
C LYS A 81 13.95 -8.73 25.79
N VAL A 82 14.50 -8.50 26.99
CA VAL A 82 15.05 -9.57 27.86
C VAL A 82 13.94 -10.53 28.29
N GLN A 83 12.75 -10.03 28.62
CA GLN A 83 11.60 -10.88 28.95
C GLN A 83 11.16 -11.73 27.75
N TYR A 84 11.10 -11.14 26.56
CA TYR A 84 10.73 -11.82 25.32
C TYR A 84 11.69 -12.96 24.97
N GLN A 85 13.01 -12.72 25.06
CA GLN A 85 14.04 -13.73 24.77
C GLN A 85 14.02 -14.95 25.69
N ASN A 86 13.42 -14.81 26.88
CA ASN A 86 13.26 -15.92 27.83
C ASN A 86 11.99 -16.74 27.59
N LEU A 87 11.11 -16.35 26.65
CA LEU A 87 9.90 -17.09 26.32
C LEU A 87 10.22 -18.28 25.41
N LYS A 88 9.71 -19.46 25.76
CA LYS A 88 9.68 -20.59 24.82
C LYS A 88 8.53 -20.41 23.84
N LEU A 89 8.83 -20.01 22.62
CA LEU A 89 7.84 -19.64 21.60
C LEU A 89 7.50 -20.76 20.61
N GLU A 90 8.16 -21.92 20.69
CA GLU A 90 7.94 -23.02 19.76
C GLU A 90 8.31 -24.38 20.38
N ALA A 91 7.96 -25.46 19.67
CA ALA A 91 8.34 -26.83 19.99
C ALA A 91 8.45 -27.68 18.70
N ILE A 92 8.95 -27.08 17.62
CA ILE A 92 8.91 -27.60 16.23
C ILE A 92 9.63 -28.95 16.13
N GLU A 93 10.82 -29.05 16.73
CA GLU A 93 11.63 -30.28 16.72
C GLU A 93 11.20 -31.26 17.82
N GLU A 94 10.77 -30.76 18.98
CA GLU A 94 10.38 -31.56 20.15
C GLU A 94 9.03 -32.25 19.97
N ALA A 95 8.08 -31.58 19.31
CA ALA A 95 6.75 -32.15 19.14
C ALA A 95 6.80 -33.37 18.23
N PRO A 96 6.14 -34.48 18.58
CA PRO A 96 6.15 -35.70 17.80
C PRO A 96 5.56 -35.49 16.39
N LEU A 97 4.61 -34.55 16.23
CA LEU A 97 3.95 -34.26 14.96
C LEU A 97 3.94 -32.74 14.67
N GLY A 98 4.27 -32.37 13.44
CA GLY A 98 3.92 -31.06 12.87
C GLY A 98 2.63 -31.17 12.06
N LEU A 99 1.76 -30.18 12.16
CA LEU A 99 0.54 -30.03 11.37
C LEU A 99 0.56 -28.65 10.72
N VAL A 100 0.42 -28.59 9.40
CA VAL A 100 0.26 -27.33 8.67
C VAL A 100 -1.19 -27.24 8.23
N ILE A 101 -1.88 -26.22 8.70
CA ILE A 101 -3.24 -25.90 8.26
C ILE A 101 -3.09 -24.82 7.20
N CYS A 102 -3.72 -25.04 6.05
CA CYS A 102 -3.70 -24.12 4.91
C CYS A 102 -5.13 -23.80 4.45
N TYR A 103 -5.26 -22.77 3.62
CA TYR A 103 -6.47 -22.50 2.87
C TYR A 103 -6.16 -22.36 1.38
N ASP A 104 -7.03 -22.93 0.56
CA ASP A 104 -6.95 -22.92 -0.89
C ASP A 104 -7.63 -21.67 -1.45
N ARG A 105 -6.84 -20.82 -2.11
CA ARG A 105 -7.32 -19.59 -2.72
C ARG A 105 -7.98 -19.81 -4.07
N SER A 106 -7.72 -20.93 -4.72
CA SER A 106 -8.25 -21.20 -6.07
C SER A 106 -9.78 -21.28 -6.08
N VAL A 107 -10.41 -21.52 -4.92
CA VAL A 107 -11.87 -21.45 -4.77
C VAL A 107 -12.45 -20.07 -5.08
N LEU A 108 -11.63 -19.00 -5.04
CA LEU A 108 -12.02 -17.64 -5.43
C LEU A 108 -12.04 -17.41 -6.94
N ASN A 109 -11.52 -18.35 -7.74
CA ASN A 109 -11.56 -18.24 -9.20
C ASN A 109 -12.99 -18.38 -9.75
N HIS A 110 -13.94 -18.78 -8.91
CA HIS A 110 -15.36 -18.92 -9.24
C HIS A 110 -16.21 -18.19 -8.19
N PHE A 111 -17.40 -17.76 -8.60
CA PHE A 111 -18.32 -17.07 -7.71
C PHE A 111 -18.60 -17.93 -6.46
N THR A 112 -18.34 -17.36 -5.30
CA THR A 112 -18.56 -18.00 -4.01
C THR A 112 -19.40 -17.08 -3.13
N ILE A 113 -20.47 -17.63 -2.54
CA ILE A 113 -21.34 -16.87 -1.64
C ILE A 113 -20.55 -16.46 -0.40
N GLY A 114 -20.59 -15.16 -0.07
CA GLY A 114 -19.94 -14.61 1.14
C GLY A 114 -18.48 -14.17 0.96
N THR A 115 -17.88 -14.31 -0.22
CA THR A 115 -16.50 -13.85 -0.49
C THR A 115 -16.43 -12.50 -1.22
N VAL A 116 -17.53 -12.05 -1.84
CA VAL A 116 -17.62 -10.79 -2.62
C VAL A 116 -17.33 -9.53 -1.78
N GLY A 117 -17.51 -9.57 -0.46
CA GLY A 117 -17.21 -8.44 0.44
C GLY A 117 -15.89 -8.56 1.22
N SER A 118 -15.29 -9.75 1.30
CA SER A 118 -14.01 -9.97 1.97
C SER A 118 -13.43 -11.33 1.59
N ASN A 119 -12.30 -11.32 0.88
CA ASN A 119 -11.56 -12.53 0.55
C ASN A 119 -10.96 -13.24 1.79
N GLU A 120 -10.90 -12.56 2.94
CA GLU A 120 -10.40 -13.12 4.20
C GLU A 120 -11.35 -14.15 4.81
N ALA A 121 -12.62 -14.21 4.38
CA ALA A 121 -13.60 -15.17 4.91
C ALA A 121 -13.15 -16.64 4.74
N ILE A 122 -12.37 -16.94 3.71
CA ILE A 122 -11.78 -18.27 3.49
C ILE A 122 -10.71 -18.58 4.54
N LYS A 123 -9.85 -17.61 4.86
CA LYS A 123 -8.87 -17.74 5.94
C LYS A 123 -9.55 -17.91 7.29
N PHE A 124 -10.63 -17.19 7.56
CA PHE A 124 -11.42 -17.35 8.79
C PHE A 124 -12.05 -18.74 8.90
N SER A 125 -12.47 -19.32 7.77
CA SER A 125 -12.96 -20.71 7.72
C SER A 125 -11.87 -21.70 8.16
N ALA A 126 -10.62 -21.51 7.73
CA ALA A 126 -9.49 -22.31 8.20
C ALA A 126 -9.16 -22.08 9.69
N VAL A 127 -9.39 -20.88 10.24
CA VAL A 127 -9.26 -20.61 11.68
C VAL A 127 -10.31 -21.40 12.48
N CYS A 128 -11.55 -21.47 12.01
CA CYS A 128 -12.59 -22.31 12.63
C CYS A 128 -12.17 -23.79 12.66
N ALA A 129 -11.62 -24.29 11.54
CA ALA A 129 -11.10 -25.65 11.46
C ALA A 129 -9.95 -25.90 12.45
N ALA A 130 -8.99 -24.97 12.55
CA ALA A 130 -7.92 -25.05 13.54
C ALA A 130 -8.46 -25.09 14.98
N GLN A 131 -9.48 -24.29 15.30
CA GLN A 131 -10.10 -24.30 16.62
C GLN A 131 -10.79 -25.64 16.93
N ASN A 132 -11.51 -26.23 15.97
CA ASN A 132 -12.14 -27.54 16.17
C ASN A 132 -11.11 -28.65 16.38
N ILE A 133 -10.04 -28.67 15.59
CA ILE A 133 -8.90 -29.60 15.76
C ILE A 133 -8.34 -29.47 17.18
N TRP A 134 -8.14 -28.23 17.66
CA TRP A 134 -7.59 -27.99 19.00
C TRP A 134 -8.48 -28.56 20.11
N LEU A 135 -9.80 -28.36 20.00
CA LEU A 135 -10.76 -28.87 20.99
C LEU A 135 -10.81 -30.40 20.95
N SER A 136 -10.81 -30.99 19.75
CA SER A 136 -10.78 -32.46 19.57
C SER A 136 -9.50 -33.08 20.14
N LEU A 137 -8.33 -32.47 19.91
CA LEU A 137 -7.08 -32.92 20.53
C LEU A 137 -7.15 -32.83 22.07
N THR A 138 -7.68 -31.72 22.59
CA THR A 138 -7.81 -31.50 24.04
C THR A 138 -8.71 -32.55 24.69
N GLU A 139 -9.85 -32.90 24.06
CA GLU A 139 -10.75 -33.95 24.51
C GLU A 139 -10.07 -35.33 24.57
N GLN A 140 -9.13 -35.59 23.66
CA GLN A 140 -8.38 -36.84 23.57
C GLN A 140 -7.13 -36.88 24.48
N GLY A 141 -6.88 -35.83 25.27
CA GLY A 141 -5.68 -35.72 26.13
C GLY A 141 -4.40 -35.30 25.40
N TYR A 142 -4.53 -34.77 24.19
CA TYR A 142 -3.45 -34.18 23.39
C TYR A 142 -3.63 -32.66 23.33
N SER A 143 -2.66 -31.96 22.75
CA SER A 143 -2.78 -30.52 22.50
C SER A 143 -2.06 -30.16 21.21
N MET A 144 -2.21 -28.91 20.81
CA MET A 144 -1.34 -28.31 19.82
C MET A 144 -0.76 -26.96 20.28
N GLY A 145 0.24 -26.48 19.56
CA GLY A 145 0.91 -25.20 19.79
C GLY A 145 1.14 -24.46 18.49
N TRP A 146 0.68 -23.21 18.37
CA TRP A 146 0.74 -22.46 17.11
C TRP A 146 2.04 -21.68 17.00
N VAL A 147 2.90 -22.04 16.06
CA VAL A 147 4.08 -21.25 15.69
C VAL A 147 3.67 -20.17 14.68
N SER A 148 3.60 -18.92 15.12
CA SER A 148 3.15 -17.77 14.33
C SER A 148 4.30 -16.93 13.74
N ILE A 149 5.54 -17.17 14.16
CA ILE A 149 6.73 -16.40 13.75
C ILE A 149 7.44 -17.15 12.62
N LEU A 150 6.89 -17.04 11.41
CA LEU A 150 7.45 -17.68 10.21
C LEU A 150 7.41 -16.74 9.01
N ASN A 151 8.44 -16.81 8.16
CA ASN A 151 8.37 -16.27 6.81
C ASN A 151 7.46 -17.16 5.95
N TYR A 152 6.20 -16.80 5.77
CA TYR A 152 5.27 -17.65 5.01
C TYR A 152 5.68 -17.87 3.55
N TYR A 153 6.43 -16.95 2.93
CA TYR A 153 6.94 -17.14 1.56
C TYR A 153 8.01 -18.23 1.50
N GLN A 154 9.04 -18.15 2.35
CA GLN A 154 10.09 -19.18 2.40
C GLN A 154 9.55 -20.50 2.94
N PHE A 155 8.66 -20.46 3.93
CA PHE A 155 8.00 -21.62 4.51
C PHE A 155 7.22 -22.42 3.44
N LYS A 156 6.47 -21.73 2.58
CA LYS A 156 5.78 -22.33 1.44
C LYS A 156 6.73 -23.04 0.47
N LYS A 157 7.90 -22.43 0.18
CA LYS A 157 8.94 -23.04 -0.66
C LYS A 157 9.55 -24.29 -0.03
N ILE A 158 9.88 -24.25 1.27
CA ILE A 158 10.44 -25.42 1.98
C ILE A 158 9.48 -26.61 1.92
N LEU A 159 8.18 -26.35 2.03
CA LEU A 159 7.15 -27.38 2.00
C LEU A 159 6.69 -27.76 0.57
N GLY A 160 7.19 -27.09 -0.47
CA GLY A 160 6.78 -27.33 -1.85
C GLY A 160 5.29 -27.09 -2.11
N LEU A 161 4.66 -26.19 -1.37
CA LEU A 161 3.22 -25.94 -1.48
C LEU A 161 2.88 -25.15 -2.76
N PRO A 162 1.80 -25.51 -3.47
CA PRO A 162 1.36 -24.78 -4.67
C PRO A 162 1.06 -23.30 -4.39
N GLU A 163 1.20 -22.44 -5.40
CA GLU A 163 1.01 -20.99 -5.26
C GLU A 163 -0.40 -20.60 -4.76
N HIS A 164 -1.43 -21.37 -5.07
CA HIS A 164 -2.79 -21.11 -4.60
C HIS A 164 -3.07 -21.62 -3.16
N ILE A 165 -2.15 -22.36 -2.54
CA ILE A 165 -2.29 -22.85 -1.17
C ILE A 165 -1.56 -21.91 -0.21
N GLU A 166 -2.29 -21.27 0.68
CA GLU A 166 -1.71 -20.38 1.69
C GLU A 166 -1.68 -21.04 3.07
N PRO A 167 -0.52 -21.08 3.75
CA PRO A 167 -0.45 -21.58 5.11
C PRO A 167 -1.13 -20.62 6.09
N LEU A 168 -2.01 -21.14 6.93
CA LEU A 168 -2.52 -20.43 8.11
C LEU A 168 -1.46 -20.39 9.22
N GLY A 169 -0.70 -21.48 9.37
CA GLY A 169 0.32 -21.61 10.41
C GLY A 169 0.91 -23.02 10.50
N TYR A 170 2.01 -23.14 11.24
CA TYR A 170 2.58 -24.41 11.66
C TYR A 170 2.17 -24.72 13.10
N PHE A 171 1.61 -25.91 13.32
CA PHE A 171 1.09 -26.36 14.60
C PHE A 171 1.92 -27.55 15.09
N CYS A 172 2.52 -27.42 16.26
CA CYS A 172 3.16 -28.53 16.97
C CYS A 172 2.07 -29.36 17.64
N VAL A 173 2.03 -30.68 17.47
CA VAL A 173 0.98 -31.56 18.01
C VAL A 173 1.63 -32.68 18.82
N GLY A 174 1.10 -32.96 20.02
CA GLY A 174 1.61 -33.99 20.92
C GLY A 174 0.87 -34.03 22.24
N LYS A 175 1.28 -34.93 23.15
CA LYS A 175 0.81 -34.89 24.54
C LYS A 175 1.51 -33.74 25.29
N PRO A 176 0.78 -32.91 26.04
CA PRO A 176 1.41 -31.84 26.82
C PRO A 176 2.31 -32.44 27.92
N ALA A 177 3.56 -32.00 28.00
CA ALA A 177 4.49 -32.42 29.06
C ALA A 177 4.20 -31.77 30.43
N THR A 178 3.40 -30.72 30.42
CA THR A 178 2.96 -29.99 31.62
C THR A 178 1.53 -29.48 31.41
N ASN A 179 0.75 -29.43 32.49
CA ASN A 179 -0.58 -28.84 32.52
C ASN A 179 -0.57 -27.36 32.94
N TYR A 180 0.61 -26.79 33.23
CA TYR A 180 0.80 -25.42 33.70
C TYR A 180 -0.16 -25.01 34.82
N GLU A 181 -0.45 -25.90 35.77
CA GLU A 181 -1.40 -25.64 36.87
C GLU A 181 -2.77 -25.12 36.38
N ASN A 182 -3.18 -25.49 35.16
CA ASN A 182 -4.37 -25.00 34.47
C ASN A 182 -4.36 -23.50 34.08
N GLN A 183 -3.21 -22.83 34.11
CA GLN A 183 -3.03 -21.42 33.72
C GLN A 183 -2.21 -21.28 32.42
N PRO A 184 -2.48 -20.30 31.53
CA PRO A 184 -1.63 -20.02 30.38
C PRO A 184 -0.18 -19.67 30.79
N MET A 185 0.81 -20.25 30.11
CA MET A 185 2.25 -20.03 30.39
C MET A 185 2.62 -18.54 30.45
N LEU A 186 2.09 -17.72 29.54
CA LEU A 186 2.37 -16.27 29.53
C LEU A 186 1.83 -15.53 30.75
N GLN A 187 0.78 -16.03 31.40
CA GLN A 187 0.28 -15.46 32.66
C GLN A 187 1.16 -15.89 33.83
N GLN A 188 1.65 -17.14 33.85
CA GLN A 188 2.59 -17.62 34.86
C GLN A 188 3.93 -16.86 34.79
N LEU A 189 4.38 -16.53 33.58
CA LEU A 189 5.58 -15.73 33.34
C LEU A 189 5.34 -14.22 33.48
N ASN A 190 4.17 -13.78 33.96
CA ASN A 190 3.80 -12.37 34.14
C ASN A 190 3.92 -11.49 32.88
N TRP A 191 3.85 -12.09 31.68
CA TRP A 191 3.91 -11.35 30.41
C TRP A 191 2.64 -10.54 30.14
N LYS A 192 1.46 -11.14 30.35
CA LYS A 192 0.16 -10.47 30.22
C LYS A 192 -0.94 -11.23 30.94
N GLN A 193 -1.84 -10.53 31.62
CA GLN A 193 -3.03 -11.11 32.23
C GLN A 193 -4.24 -11.02 31.31
N LYS A 194 -5.06 -12.07 31.28
CA LYS A 194 -6.32 -12.10 30.50
C LYS A 194 -7.40 -11.38 31.30
N SER A 195 -8.28 -10.64 30.63
CA SER A 195 -9.47 -10.07 31.29
C SER A 195 -10.40 -11.17 31.81
N GLU A 196 -11.07 -10.93 32.93
CA GLU A 196 -12.02 -11.88 33.54
C GLU A 196 -13.30 -12.04 32.70
N ALA A 197 -13.68 -10.98 31.98
CA ALA A 197 -14.86 -10.93 31.12
C ALA A 197 -14.53 -10.35 29.73
N PRO A 198 -15.32 -10.67 28.69
CA PRO A 198 -15.22 -9.99 27.40
C PRO A 198 -15.70 -8.54 27.52
N PHE A 199 -15.08 -7.65 26.75
CA PHE A 199 -15.63 -6.30 26.56
C PHE A 199 -16.89 -6.41 25.68
N VAL A 200 -18.01 -5.91 26.18
CA VAL A 200 -19.29 -5.89 25.45
C VAL A 200 -19.84 -4.48 25.49
N SER A 201 -20.01 -3.88 24.30
CA SER A 201 -20.68 -2.59 24.13
C SER A 201 -21.73 -2.71 23.04
N GLU A 202 -22.95 -2.28 23.33
CA GLU A 202 -24.01 -2.24 22.33
C GLU A 202 -23.87 -0.97 21.47
N ILE A 203 -23.75 -1.15 20.16
CA ILE A 203 -23.72 -0.03 19.21
C ILE A 203 -25.18 0.34 18.90
N ARG A 204 -25.68 1.38 19.58
CA ARG A 204 -27.09 1.84 19.47
C ARG A 204 -27.29 2.98 18.48
N GLN A 205 -26.21 3.58 18.02
CA GLN A 205 -26.25 4.69 17.08
C GLN A 205 -25.56 4.27 15.79
N LEU A 206 -26.27 4.46 14.68
CA LEU A 206 -25.65 4.56 13.37
C LEU A 206 -24.68 5.74 13.43
N HIS A 207 -23.39 5.45 13.33
CA HIS A 207 -22.45 6.48 12.98
C HIS A 207 -22.71 6.77 11.50
N SER A 208 -23.29 7.93 11.20
CA SER A 208 -23.24 8.40 9.83
C SER A 208 -21.76 8.46 9.45
N ILE A 209 -21.41 7.84 8.34
CA ILE A 209 -20.21 8.28 7.62
C ILE A 209 -20.58 9.70 7.24
N ALA A 210 -20.12 10.67 8.01
CA ALA A 210 -20.19 12.05 7.57
C ALA A 210 -19.36 12.09 6.29
N THR A 211 -20.00 12.02 5.14
CA THR A 211 -19.64 12.90 4.04
C THR A 211 -19.73 14.28 4.65
N LYS A 212 -18.63 14.73 5.27
CA LYS A 212 -18.45 16.15 5.50
C LYS A 212 -18.64 16.75 4.13
N GLU A 213 -19.77 17.42 3.92
CA GLU A 213 -19.77 18.54 3.02
C GLU A 213 -18.57 19.38 3.46
N LEU A 214 -17.60 19.46 2.56
CA LEU A 214 -16.26 19.96 2.80
C LEU A 214 -16.37 21.48 3.01
N GLU A 215 -16.78 21.89 4.21
CA GLU A 215 -16.69 23.28 4.62
C GLU A 215 -15.22 23.68 4.71
N GLU A 216 -14.88 24.73 3.96
CA GLU A 216 -13.57 25.35 3.87
C GLU A 216 -13.20 26.03 5.20
N ASP A 217 -12.79 25.24 6.19
CA ASP A 217 -12.11 25.79 7.37
C ASP A 217 -10.66 26.14 7.00
N VAL A 218 -10.50 27.28 6.33
CA VAL A 218 -9.21 27.95 6.20
C VAL A 218 -8.81 28.41 7.60
N VAL A 219 -8.01 27.59 8.28
CA VAL A 219 -7.32 27.98 9.52
C VAL A 219 -6.30 29.06 9.16
N ARG A 220 -6.74 30.32 9.21
CA ARG A 220 -5.88 31.50 9.09
C ARG A 220 -5.09 31.67 10.38
N THR A 221 -3.89 31.12 10.43
CA THR A 221 -2.92 31.43 11.48
C THR A 221 -2.28 32.79 11.24
N ASN A 222 -2.46 33.68 12.22
CA ASN A 222 -1.75 34.92 12.54
C ASN A 222 -0.81 35.55 11.49
N LYS A 223 -1.24 36.73 11.01
CA LYS A 223 -0.50 37.70 10.18
C LYS A 223 0.92 37.96 10.69
N VAL A 224 1.90 37.42 9.97
CA VAL A 224 3.19 38.07 9.75
C VAL A 224 3.09 38.84 8.42
N ASP A 225 3.94 39.84 8.22
CA ASP A 225 3.99 40.85 7.15
C ASP A 225 4.22 40.30 5.72
N PHE A 226 3.51 39.22 5.35
CA PHE A 226 3.60 38.61 4.02
C PHE A 226 2.79 39.42 3.01
N SER A 227 3.47 39.91 1.98
CA SER A 227 2.83 40.38 0.76
C SER A 227 3.56 39.80 -0.46
N LEU A 228 2.79 39.52 -1.52
CA LEU A 228 3.36 39.05 -2.80
C LEU A 228 4.42 40.02 -3.33
N LYS A 229 4.19 41.33 -3.13
CA LYS A 229 5.14 42.38 -3.51
C LYS A 229 6.44 42.28 -2.72
N ALA A 230 6.38 42.07 -1.40
CA ALA A 230 7.59 41.88 -0.59
C ALA A 230 8.38 40.63 -0.99
N LEU A 231 7.70 39.55 -1.38
CA LEU A 231 8.34 38.34 -1.88
C LEU A 231 9.04 38.56 -3.22
N GLU A 232 8.36 39.22 -4.17
CA GLU A 232 8.95 39.62 -5.45
C GLU A 232 10.15 40.55 -5.26
N ASP A 233 10.02 41.56 -4.39
CA ASP A 233 11.11 42.49 -4.07
C ASP A 233 12.30 41.75 -3.45
N LYS A 234 12.07 40.79 -2.54
CA LYS A 234 13.13 39.98 -1.94
C LYS A 234 13.87 39.12 -2.98
N ILE A 235 13.15 38.55 -3.94
CA ILE A 235 13.74 37.76 -5.05
C ILE A 235 14.55 38.66 -5.99
N ASN A 236 14.03 39.84 -6.33
CA ASN A 236 14.65 40.76 -7.27
C ASN A 236 15.88 41.49 -6.70
N LYS A 237 15.90 41.75 -5.38
CA LYS A 237 17.02 42.44 -4.70
C LYS A 237 18.21 41.53 -4.38
N LYS A 238 18.12 40.22 -4.64
CA LYS A 238 19.29 39.33 -4.56
C LYS A 238 20.37 39.79 -5.53
N THR A 239 21.64 39.55 -5.19
CA THR A 239 22.85 39.96 -5.95
C THR A 239 22.98 39.28 -7.33
N LYS A 240 22.01 39.51 -8.21
CA LYS A 240 21.90 38.91 -9.54
C LYS A 240 21.10 39.83 -10.47
N PRO A 241 21.29 39.75 -11.80
CA PRO A 241 20.36 40.37 -12.74
C PRO A 241 18.94 39.82 -12.55
N ILE A 242 17.93 40.67 -12.72
CA ILE A 242 16.51 40.29 -12.59
C ILE A 242 16.20 39.12 -13.54
N GLY A 243 15.60 38.05 -13.00
CA GLY A 243 15.22 36.87 -13.76
C GLY A 243 16.35 35.92 -14.17
N SER A 244 17.61 36.21 -13.83
CA SER A 244 18.77 35.42 -14.26
C SER A 244 18.83 33.99 -13.70
N LEU A 245 18.11 33.68 -12.61
CA LEU A 245 17.98 32.31 -12.10
C LEU A 245 16.76 31.56 -12.69
N GLY A 246 16.03 32.19 -13.63
CA GLY A 246 15.01 31.53 -14.44
C GLY A 246 13.93 30.81 -13.63
N VAL A 247 13.81 29.50 -13.82
CA VAL A 247 12.76 28.67 -13.19
C VAL A 247 12.87 28.64 -11.66
N LEU A 248 14.07 28.77 -11.10
CA LEU A 248 14.26 28.78 -9.63
C LEU A 248 13.53 29.95 -8.99
N GLU A 249 13.52 31.13 -9.63
CA GLU A 249 12.81 32.31 -9.12
C GLU A 249 11.30 32.07 -9.09
N LYS A 250 10.76 31.39 -10.11
CA LYS A 250 9.34 31.04 -10.18
C LYS A 250 8.97 30.04 -9.09
N ILE A 251 9.77 29.00 -8.90
CA ILE A 251 9.56 27.99 -7.85
C ILE A 251 9.64 28.63 -6.46
N ALA A 252 10.66 29.44 -6.18
CA ALA A 252 10.79 30.11 -4.89
C ALA A 252 9.61 31.04 -4.60
N LYS A 253 9.15 31.79 -5.61
CA LYS A 253 7.95 32.63 -5.50
C LYS A 253 6.71 31.80 -5.21
N GLN A 254 6.53 30.66 -5.89
CA GLN A 254 5.39 29.76 -5.67
C GLN A 254 5.40 29.21 -4.24
N ILE A 255 6.54 28.68 -3.78
CA ILE A 255 6.68 28.12 -2.42
C ILE A 255 6.45 29.21 -1.35
N GLY A 256 7.08 30.38 -1.50
CA GLY A 256 6.88 31.50 -0.58
C GLY A 256 5.42 31.98 -0.54
N THR A 257 4.71 31.90 -1.68
CA THR A 257 3.28 32.23 -1.78
C THR A 257 2.40 31.23 -1.05
N VAL A 258 2.59 29.93 -1.30
CA VAL A 258 1.81 28.85 -0.67
C VAL A 258 2.06 28.83 0.85
N PHE A 259 3.31 28.96 1.28
CA PHE A 259 3.67 28.97 2.70
C PHE A 259 3.47 30.34 3.37
N GLN A 260 3.07 31.36 2.61
CA GLN A 260 2.87 32.74 3.08
C GLN A 260 4.08 33.28 3.89
N THR A 261 5.28 33.09 3.36
CA THR A 261 6.53 33.50 4.01
C THR A 261 7.56 34.01 3.00
N LEU A 262 8.40 34.96 3.46
CA LEU A 262 9.57 35.43 2.73
C LEU A 262 10.79 34.51 2.90
N GLU A 263 10.69 33.54 3.81
CA GLU A 263 11.75 32.58 4.17
C GLU A 263 11.20 31.16 4.18
N PRO A 264 10.79 30.64 3.01
CA PRO A 264 10.24 29.29 2.94
C PRO A 264 11.28 28.25 3.36
N LYS A 265 10.83 27.13 3.91
CA LYS A 265 11.67 25.97 4.20
C LYS A 265 10.91 24.69 3.88
N ILE A 266 11.54 23.75 3.20
CA ILE A 266 11.00 22.40 3.03
C ILE A 266 11.30 21.57 4.29
N SER A 267 10.29 20.88 4.80
CA SER A 267 10.34 20.08 6.01
C SER A 267 9.74 18.70 5.75
N ASN A 268 10.43 17.66 6.22
CA ASN A 268 10.05 16.25 6.15
C ASN A 268 9.49 15.83 4.77
N PRO A 269 10.24 16.02 3.68
CA PRO A 269 9.76 15.67 2.34
C PRO A 269 9.43 14.17 2.26
N ASN A 270 8.32 13.86 1.61
CA ASN A 270 7.86 12.48 1.42
C ASN A 270 7.50 12.23 -0.05
N ILE A 271 7.79 11.05 -0.59
CA ILE A 271 7.24 10.58 -1.86
C ILE A 271 6.35 9.38 -1.59
N VAL A 272 5.13 9.41 -2.12
CA VAL A 272 4.15 8.34 -1.98
C VAL A 272 3.96 7.64 -3.32
N VAL A 273 4.23 6.34 -3.36
CA VAL A 273 4.02 5.48 -4.53
C VAL A 273 2.75 4.68 -4.33
N PHE A 274 1.73 4.96 -5.14
CA PHE A 274 0.46 4.23 -5.13
C PHE A 274 0.49 3.11 -6.16
N ALA A 275 0.09 1.91 -5.76
CA ALA A 275 0.12 0.76 -6.65
C ALA A 275 -1.20 0.01 -6.76
N ALA A 276 -1.58 -0.28 -7.99
CA ALA A 276 -2.77 -1.07 -8.30
C ALA A 276 -2.64 -1.78 -9.65
N ASP A 277 -3.35 -2.89 -9.78
CA ASP A 277 -3.44 -3.64 -11.03
C ASP A 277 -4.66 -3.21 -11.85
N HIS A 278 -4.56 -3.32 -13.18
CA HIS A 278 -5.62 -2.88 -14.09
C HIS A 278 -6.18 -4.05 -14.90
N GLY A 279 -7.50 -4.21 -14.91
CA GLY A 279 -8.14 -5.30 -15.67
C GLY A 279 -7.86 -5.24 -17.18
N ILE A 280 -7.64 -4.04 -17.74
CA ILE A 280 -7.27 -3.88 -19.15
C ILE A 280 -5.96 -4.59 -19.52
N ALA A 281 -5.05 -4.81 -18.54
CA ALA A 281 -3.78 -5.50 -18.76
C ALA A 281 -3.95 -6.93 -19.30
N GLN A 282 -5.07 -7.58 -18.99
CA GLN A 282 -5.40 -8.94 -19.45
C GLN A 282 -5.56 -9.04 -20.98
N HIS A 283 -5.68 -7.90 -21.66
CA HIS A 283 -5.91 -7.82 -23.10
C HIS A 283 -4.67 -7.41 -23.90
N GLY A 284 -3.46 -7.56 -23.34
CA GLY A 284 -2.22 -7.38 -24.10
C GLY A 284 -1.78 -5.93 -24.32
N VAL A 285 -2.29 -4.99 -23.52
CA VAL A 285 -1.89 -3.56 -23.58
C VAL A 285 -0.55 -3.25 -22.91
N SER A 286 0.07 -4.26 -22.30
CA SER A 286 1.37 -4.19 -21.61
C SER A 286 2.32 -5.25 -22.16
N ALA A 287 3.61 -4.93 -22.20
CA ALA A 287 4.67 -5.89 -22.53
C ALA A 287 5.04 -6.82 -21.35
N TYR A 288 4.62 -6.47 -20.14
CA TYR A 288 4.92 -7.20 -18.90
C TYR A 288 3.69 -7.90 -18.34
N PRO A 289 3.87 -9.07 -17.69
CA PRO A 289 2.78 -9.76 -17.01
C PRO A 289 2.31 -8.97 -15.77
N GLN A 290 1.06 -9.15 -15.39
CA GLN A 290 0.43 -8.40 -14.29
C GLN A 290 1.14 -8.60 -12.94
N ASP A 291 1.74 -9.77 -12.72
CA ASP A 291 2.51 -10.10 -11.51
C ASP A 291 3.69 -9.14 -11.25
N VAL A 292 4.17 -8.41 -12.26
CA VAL A 292 5.25 -7.44 -12.10
C VAL A 292 4.87 -6.34 -11.11
N THR A 293 3.60 -5.93 -11.01
CA THR A 293 3.15 -4.94 -10.02
C THR A 293 3.50 -5.39 -8.61
N ARG A 294 3.16 -6.63 -8.25
CA ARG A 294 3.48 -7.22 -6.95
C ARG A 294 4.99 -7.35 -6.73
N GLN A 295 5.72 -7.84 -7.74
CA GLN A 295 7.17 -8.01 -7.65
C GLN A 295 7.89 -6.69 -7.41
N MET A 296 7.46 -5.62 -8.08
CA MET A 296 8.01 -4.28 -7.85
C MET A 296 7.67 -3.74 -6.47
N LEU A 297 6.48 -4.05 -5.93
CA LEU A 297 6.17 -3.69 -4.54
C LEU A 297 7.09 -4.39 -3.54
N THR A 298 7.37 -5.67 -3.74
CA THR A 298 8.39 -6.37 -2.96
C THR A 298 9.75 -5.69 -3.11
N ASN A 299 10.15 -5.31 -4.33
CA ASN A 299 11.40 -4.59 -4.58
C ASN A 299 11.45 -3.21 -3.89
N PHE A 300 10.34 -2.45 -3.86
CA PHE A 300 10.26 -1.18 -3.12
C PHE A 300 10.45 -1.39 -1.62
N LEU A 301 9.84 -2.44 -1.05
CA LEU A 301 9.95 -2.77 0.37
C LEU A 301 11.36 -3.24 0.75
N GLU A 302 12.07 -3.87 -0.19
CA GLU A 302 13.47 -4.32 -0.03
C GLU A 302 14.49 -3.21 -0.33
N GLY A 303 14.05 -2.05 -0.82
CA GLY A 303 14.92 -0.91 -1.09
C GLY A 303 15.65 -0.96 -2.43
N GLY A 304 15.24 -1.82 -3.36
CA GLY A 304 15.97 -2.13 -4.58
C GLY A 304 15.54 -1.37 -5.84
N ALA A 305 14.49 -0.55 -5.80
CA ALA A 305 14.03 0.20 -6.97
C ALA A 305 14.74 1.57 -7.13
N ALA A 306 14.60 2.18 -8.30
CA ALA A 306 15.21 3.49 -8.59
C ALA A 306 14.72 4.57 -7.62
N ILE A 307 13.41 4.59 -7.31
CA ILE A 307 12.85 5.54 -6.35
C ILE A 307 13.47 5.40 -4.95
N ASN A 308 13.76 4.16 -4.50
CA ASN A 308 14.43 3.95 -3.21
C ASN A 308 15.82 4.59 -3.19
N VAL A 309 16.59 4.42 -4.27
CA VAL A 309 17.93 4.98 -4.40
C VAL A 309 17.88 6.51 -4.37
N PHE A 310 16.98 7.13 -5.15
CA PHE A 310 16.88 8.59 -5.20
C PHE A 310 16.30 9.21 -3.93
N CYS A 311 15.31 8.57 -3.30
CA CYS A 311 14.81 9.01 -2.00
C CYS A 311 15.91 8.94 -0.93
N LYS A 312 16.69 7.86 -0.89
CA LYS A 312 17.81 7.73 0.04
C LYS A 312 18.88 8.80 -0.20
N GLN A 313 19.25 9.05 -1.46
CA GLN A 313 20.23 10.08 -1.82
C GLN A 313 19.78 11.47 -1.34
N ASN A 314 18.51 11.81 -1.56
CA ASN A 314 17.97 13.14 -1.29
C ASN A 314 17.32 13.25 0.11
N LYS A 315 17.46 12.22 0.97
CA LYS A 315 16.88 12.16 2.32
C LYS A 315 15.37 12.42 2.35
N ILE A 316 14.67 11.86 1.36
CA ILE A 316 13.21 11.92 1.22
C ILE A 316 12.62 10.64 1.81
N ALA A 317 11.58 10.77 2.63
CA ALA A 317 10.83 9.61 3.11
C ALA A 317 10.07 8.96 1.95
N LEU A 318 10.06 7.62 1.89
CA LEU A 318 9.30 6.89 0.88
C LEU A 318 8.15 6.14 1.55
N SER A 319 6.93 6.38 1.08
CA SER A 319 5.73 5.67 1.51
C SER A 319 5.18 4.86 0.33
N VAL A 320 5.01 3.55 0.53
CA VAL A 320 4.48 2.66 -0.51
C VAL A 320 3.07 2.27 -0.12
N VAL A 321 2.13 2.43 -1.05
CA VAL A 321 0.69 2.22 -0.82
C VAL A 321 0.20 1.12 -1.74
N ASP A 322 -0.42 0.10 -1.15
CA ASP A 322 -1.22 -0.85 -1.90
C ASP A 322 -2.63 -0.28 -2.07
N ALA A 323 -2.88 0.32 -3.23
CA ALA A 323 -4.16 0.91 -3.59
C ALA A 323 -5.11 -0.13 -4.21
N GLY A 324 -4.56 -1.22 -4.76
CA GLY A 324 -5.37 -2.19 -5.49
C GLY A 324 -4.59 -3.28 -6.21
N VAL A 325 -3.47 -3.74 -5.65
CA VAL A 325 -2.68 -4.81 -6.30
C VAL A 325 -3.44 -6.13 -6.23
N ASN A 326 -3.41 -6.94 -7.29
CA ASN A 326 -4.02 -8.27 -7.34
C ASN A 326 -3.17 -9.30 -6.57
N TYR A 327 -2.94 -9.02 -5.30
CA TYR A 327 -2.19 -9.85 -4.36
C TYR A 327 -2.49 -9.42 -2.93
N ASP A 328 -2.40 -10.34 -1.98
CA ASP A 328 -2.47 -9.99 -0.56
C ASP A 328 -1.09 -10.08 0.05
N PHE A 329 -0.57 -8.93 0.43
CA PHE A 329 0.70 -8.84 1.13
C PHE A 329 0.54 -9.30 2.58
N PRO A 330 1.60 -9.88 3.18
CA PRO A 330 1.63 -10.16 4.60
C PRO A 330 1.31 -8.91 5.44
N SER A 331 0.52 -9.07 6.51
CA SER A 331 0.07 -7.95 7.36
C SER A 331 1.19 -7.29 8.16
N ASN A 332 2.39 -7.87 8.18
CA ASN A 332 3.58 -7.36 8.89
C ASN A 332 4.53 -6.57 7.97
N THR A 333 4.11 -6.22 6.74
CA THR A 333 4.89 -5.35 5.86
C THR A 333 4.76 -3.87 6.27
N THR A 334 5.72 -3.03 5.86
CA THR A 334 5.67 -1.57 6.01
C THR A 334 4.78 -0.88 4.95
N LEU A 335 4.07 -1.69 4.15
CA LEU A 335 3.17 -1.24 3.09
C LEU A 335 1.92 -0.60 3.72
N ILE A 336 1.53 0.58 3.23
CA ILE A 336 0.29 1.22 3.64
C ILE A 336 -0.87 0.49 2.96
N SER A 337 -1.72 -0.14 3.78
CA SER A 337 -2.89 -0.87 3.29
C SER A 337 -4.03 0.10 2.97
N ALA A 338 -4.27 0.30 1.67
CA ALA A 338 -5.38 1.11 1.15
C ALA A 338 -6.07 0.41 -0.02
N LYS A 339 -6.01 -0.94 -0.03
CA LYS A 339 -6.49 -1.75 -1.15
C LYS A 339 -7.99 -1.60 -1.27
N ILE A 340 -8.44 -1.15 -2.44
CA ILE A 340 -9.85 -1.01 -2.78
C ILE A 340 -10.43 -2.35 -3.22
N ASP A 341 -9.71 -3.02 -4.11
CA ASP A 341 -10.00 -4.37 -4.61
C ASP A 341 -8.72 -4.97 -5.21
N LYS A 342 -8.79 -6.22 -5.69
CA LYS A 342 -7.70 -6.91 -6.37
C LYS A 342 -7.63 -6.54 -7.85
N GLY A 343 -7.19 -5.31 -8.09
CA GLY A 343 -7.14 -4.72 -9.41
C GLY A 343 -8.51 -4.27 -9.89
N THR A 344 -8.53 -3.35 -10.84
CA THR A 344 -9.79 -2.91 -11.46
C THR A 344 -10.35 -3.98 -12.40
N HIS A 345 -11.65 -3.92 -12.67
CA HIS A 345 -12.22 -4.68 -13.78
C HIS A 345 -11.72 -4.13 -15.13
N SER A 346 -11.78 -4.95 -16.18
CA SER A 346 -11.44 -4.49 -17.52
C SER A 346 -12.55 -3.60 -18.07
N PHE A 347 -12.20 -2.36 -18.41
CA PHE A 347 -13.14 -1.41 -18.99
C PHE A 347 -13.58 -1.73 -20.43
N LEU A 348 -13.11 -2.85 -21.00
CA LEU A 348 -13.63 -3.40 -22.25
C LEU A 348 -14.97 -4.14 -22.07
N SER A 349 -15.21 -4.65 -20.86
CA SER A 349 -16.35 -5.52 -20.55
C SER A 349 -17.40 -4.85 -19.66
N GLY A 350 -17.11 -3.65 -19.12
CA GLY A 350 -17.96 -2.96 -18.17
C GLY A 350 -17.20 -1.85 -17.45
N PRO A 351 -17.73 -1.26 -16.36
CA PRO A 351 -17.00 -0.24 -15.60
C PRO A 351 -15.79 -0.83 -14.86
N ALA A 352 -14.68 -0.11 -14.83
CA ALA A 352 -13.46 -0.49 -14.09
C ALA A 352 -13.71 -0.65 -12.58
N MET A 353 -14.59 0.16 -12.01
CA MET A 353 -14.96 0.12 -10.59
C MET A 353 -16.37 0.65 -10.36
N SER A 354 -16.91 0.48 -9.15
CA SER A 354 -18.18 1.09 -8.73
C SER A 354 -18.01 2.54 -8.29
N LYS A 355 -19.10 3.31 -8.26
CA LYS A 355 -19.10 4.68 -7.72
C LYS A 355 -18.60 4.75 -6.26
N ALA A 356 -19.00 3.79 -5.44
CA ALA A 356 -18.53 3.70 -4.05
C ALA A 356 -17.01 3.47 -3.97
N GLN A 357 -16.45 2.70 -4.90
CA GLN A 357 -15.00 2.51 -4.99
C GLN A 357 -14.28 3.79 -5.46
N VAL A 358 -14.88 4.59 -6.35
CA VAL A 358 -14.34 5.92 -6.71
C VAL A 358 -14.25 6.80 -5.46
N GLU A 359 -15.34 6.95 -4.71
CA GLU A 359 -15.38 7.75 -3.47
C GLU A 359 -14.36 7.25 -2.44
N LEU A 360 -14.25 5.92 -2.28
CA LEU A 360 -13.27 5.30 -1.38
C LEU A 360 -11.83 5.56 -1.81
N CYS A 361 -11.52 5.58 -3.11
CA CYS A 361 -10.18 5.96 -3.60
C CYS A 361 -9.83 7.38 -3.18
N PHE A 362 -10.71 8.35 -3.41
CA PHE A 362 -10.46 9.73 -3.01
C PHE A 362 -10.28 9.86 -1.50
N SER A 363 -11.12 9.18 -0.71
CA SER A 363 -11.00 9.15 0.76
C SER A 363 -9.66 8.59 1.22
N LYS A 364 -9.25 7.43 0.68
CA LYS A 364 -7.99 6.76 1.05
C LYS A 364 -6.77 7.61 0.69
N GLY A 365 -6.74 8.17 -0.51
CA GLY A 365 -5.69 9.11 -0.92
C GLY A 365 -5.58 10.30 0.02
N SER A 366 -6.73 10.89 0.39
CA SER A 366 -6.82 12.00 1.35
C SER A 366 -6.32 11.59 2.74
N GLU A 367 -6.75 10.45 3.28
CA GLU A 367 -6.33 9.94 4.59
C GLU A 367 -4.81 9.76 4.69
N ILE A 368 -4.20 9.22 3.63
CA ILE A 368 -2.75 8.97 3.58
C ILE A 368 -1.97 10.29 3.61
N VAL A 369 -2.35 11.25 2.77
CA VAL A 369 -1.66 12.53 2.71
C VAL A 369 -1.88 13.36 3.98
N ALA A 370 -3.07 13.33 4.57
CA ALA A 370 -3.35 13.96 5.86
C ALA A 370 -2.46 13.37 6.98
N ALA A 371 -2.26 12.05 6.99
CA ALA A 371 -1.38 11.38 7.94
C ALA A 371 0.10 11.80 7.76
N ILE A 372 0.54 12.01 6.52
CA ILE A 372 1.90 12.49 6.20
C ILE A 372 2.08 13.97 6.59
N ALA A 373 1.09 14.82 6.30
CA ALA A 373 1.08 16.22 6.73
C ALA A 373 1.16 16.34 8.26
N LYS A 374 0.42 15.49 8.99
CA LYS A 374 0.46 15.43 10.46
C LYS A 374 1.84 15.08 11.03
N GLN A 375 2.70 14.42 10.25
CA GLN A 375 4.11 14.14 10.60
C GLN A 375 5.04 15.34 10.30
N GLY A 376 4.48 16.49 9.94
CA GLY A 376 5.22 17.73 9.69
C GLY A 376 5.76 17.86 8.26
N SER A 377 5.28 17.04 7.33
CA SER A 377 5.61 17.18 5.91
C SER A 377 4.92 18.41 5.32
N ASN A 378 5.67 19.23 4.58
CA ASN A 378 5.12 20.33 3.77
C ASN A 378 5.44 20.22 2.28
N CYS A 379 6.09 19.13 1.86
CA CYS A 379 6.42 18.84 0.48
C CYS A 379 6.22 17.35 0.21
N ILE A 380 5.38 17.01 -0.77
CA ILE A 380 5.04 15.62 -1.09
C ILE A 380 5.14 15.33 -2.58
N GLY A 381 5.81 14.25 -2.99
CA GLY A 381 5.79 13.80 -4.38
C GLY A 381 4.85 12.61 -4.57
N PHE A 382 4.23 12.54 -5.75
CA PHE A 382 3.35 11.44 -6.11
C PHE A 382 4.03 10.57 -7.16
N GLY A 383 3.98 9.26 -6.94
CA GLY A 383 4.43 8.22 -7.84
C GLY A 383 3.39 7.11 -7.96
N GLU A 384 3.57 6.27 -8.96
CA GLU A 384 2.66 5.16 -9.24
C GLU A 384 3.41 3.89 -9.61
N MET A 385 2.73 2.76 -9.49
CA MET A 385 3.17 1.49 -10.05
C MET A 385 1.95 0.64 -10.43
N GLY A 386 1.81 0.25 -11.69
CA GLY A 386 0.70 -0.60 -12.08
C GLY A 386 0.80 -1.11 -13.51
N ILE A 387 0.74 -2.42 -13.70
CA ILE A 387 0.67 -2.96 -15.05
C ILE A 387 -0.69 -2.62 -15.68
N GLY A 388 -0.64 -1.99 -16.85
CA GLY A 388 -1.80 -1.56 -17.64
C GLY A 388 -2.21 -0.10 -17.43
N ASN A 389 -1.64 0.60 -16.45
CA ASN A 389 -2.07 1.94 -16.08
C ASN A 389 -1.78 3.03 -17.12
N THR A 390 -0.76 2.87 -17.96
CA THR A 390 -0.55 3.77 -19.11
C THR A 390 -1.73 3.73 -20.08
N ALA A 391 -2.38 2.57 -20.25
CA ALA A 391 -3.56 2.43 -21.10
C ALA A 391 -4.76 3.16 -20.49
N THR A 392 -4.96 2.97 -19.19
CA THR A 392 -5.95 3.67 -18.36
C THR A 392 -5.75 5.19 -18.41
N ALA A 393 -4.52 5.66 -18.22
CA ALA A 393 -4.14 7.07 -18.28
C ALA A 393 -4.38 7.68 -19.67
N SER A 394 -4.07 6.95 -20.76
CA SER A 394 -4.35 7.38 -22.14
C SER A 394 -5.85 7.56 -22.39
N VAL A 395 -6.69 6.62 -21.93
CA VAL A 395 -8.15 6.74 -22.08
C VAL A 395 -8.69 7.92 -21.29
N LEU A 396 -8.27 8.06 -20.01
CA LEU A 396 -8.68 9.19 -19.17
C LEU A 396 -8.25 10.53 -19.78
N MET A 397 -7.01 10.65 -20.28
CA MET A 397 -6.57 11.85 -20.99
C MET A 397 -7.45 12.14 -22.22
N SER A 398 -7.75 11.13 -23.03
CA SER A 398 -8.60 11.27 -24.22
C SER A 398 -9.98 11.81 -23.87
N VAL A 399 -10.70 11.17 -22.94
CA VAL A 399 -12.08 11.54 -22.62
C VAL A 399 -12.20 12.84 -21.81
N LEU A 400 -11.20 13.17 -20.97
CA LEU A 400 -11.22 14.37 -20.13
C LEU A 400 -10.72 15.64 -20.85
N CYS A 401 -9.83 15.49 -21.83
CA CYS A 401 -9.33 16.60 -22.66
C CYS A 401 -10.01 16.69 -24.03
N ASN A 402 -10.85 15.71 -24.39
CA ASN A 402 -11.48 15.57 -25.71
C ASN A 402 -10.45 15.47 -26.85
N PHE A 403 -9.38 14.71 -26.61
CA PHE A 403 -8.37 14.36 -27.61
C PHE A 403 -8.68 13.02 -28.26
N SER A 404 -8.20 12.80 -29.48
CA SER A 404 -8.21 11.48 -30.10
C SER A 404 -7.35 10.51 -29.28
N ILE A 405 -7.71 9.23 -29.23
CA ILE A 405 -6.96 8.24 -28.45
C ILE A 405 -5.56 8.03 -29.06
N GLU A 406 -5.43 8.19 -30.37
CA GLU A 406 -4.18 8.15 -31.12
C GLU A 406 -3.15 9.17 -30.59
N ASP A 407 -3.62 10.35 -30.16
CA ASP A 407 -2.77 11.39 -29.59
C ASP A 407 -2.41 11.17 -28.10
N CYS A 408 -3.10 10.24 -27.44
CA CYS A 408 -2.98 9.97 -26.02
C CYS A 408 -2.18 8.71 -25.70
N VAL A 409 -1.89 7.86 -26.70
CA VAL A 409 -1.16 6.60 -26.50
C VAL A 409 0.31 6.77 -26.84
N GLY A 410 1.17 6.47 -25.86
CA GLY A 410 2.62 6.43 -26.02
C GLY A 410 3.15 5.00 -26.22
N ARG A 411 4.43 4.89 -26.57
CA ARG A 411 5.14 3.60 -26.67
C ARG A 411 5.32 2.92 -25.30
N GLY A 412 5.07 3.60 -24.17
CA GLY A 412 5.22 3.05 -22.83
C GLY A 412 6.57 2.34 -22.63
N THR A 413 6.49 1.09 -22.18
CA THR A 413 7.64 0.21 -21.88
C THR A 413 8.39 -0.33 -23.10
N GLY A 414 8.20 0.25 -24.29
CA GLY A 414 9.00 -0.07 -25.48
C GLY A 414 8.34 -1.04 -26.47
N VAL A 415 7.05 -0.87 -26.74
CA VAL A 415 6.34 -1.70 -27.72
C VAL A 415 6.72 -1.40 -29.19
N ASP A 416 6.74 -2.48 -29.98
CA ASP A 416 6.81 -2.50 -31.45
C ASP A 416 5.63 -1.74 -32.09
N ASP A 417 5.77 -1.27 -33.33
CA ASP A 417 4.77 -0.45 -34.02
C ASP A 417 3.41 -1.18 -34.15
N GLU A 418 3.43 -2.50 -34.36
CA GLU A 418 2.21 -3.34 -34.38
C GLU A 418 1.50 -3.39 -33.02
N LYS A 419 2.27 -3.50 -31.92
CA LYS A 419 1.72 -3.52 -30.55
C LYS A 419 1.18 -2.16 -30.15
N LEU A 420 1.79 -1.07 -30.61
CA LEU A 420 1.27 0.27 -30.42
C LEU A 420 -0.08 0.44 -31.12
N GLN A 421 -0.19 0.01 -32.39
CA GLN A 421 -1.45 0.08 -33.13
C GLN A 421 -2.54 -0.77 -32.48
N PHE A 422 -2.21 -2.01 -32.07
CA PHE A 422 -3.14 -2.86 -31.33
C PHE A 422 -3.64 -2.19 -30.04
N LYS A 423 -2.75 -1.53 -29.28
CA LYS A 423 -3.12 -0.77 -28.07
C LYS A 423 -4.04 0.40 -28.42
N ILE A 424 -3.81 1.11 -29.51
CA ILE A 424 -4.70 2.19 -29.96
C ILE A 424 -6.08 1.62 -30.28
N ASP A 425 -6.15 0.55 -31.08
CA ASP A 425 -7.42 -0.03 -31.56
C ASP A 425 -8.27 -0.56 -30.40
N ILE A 426 -7.65 -1.22 -29.42
CA ILE A 426 -8.37 -1.77 -28.28
C ILE A 426 -8.89 -0.68 -27.34
N LEU A 427 -8.12 0.39 -27.11
CA LEU A 427 -8.56 1.52 -26.29
C LEU A 427 -9.61 2.37 -27.00
N LYS A 428 -9.52 2.50 -28.32
CA LYS A 428 -10.56 3.11 -29.16
C LYS A 428 -11.88 2.38 -29.01
N LYS A 429 -11.85 1.05 -29.13
CA LYS A 429 -13.03 0.20 -28.92
C LYS A 429 -13.62 0.35 -27.52
N ALA A 430 -12.77 0.45 -26.48
CA ALA A 430 -13.24 0.70 -25.12
C ALA A 430 -14.00 2.03 -24.99
N ILE A 431 -13.49 3.10 -25.62
CA ILE A 431 -14.15 4.41 -25.63
C ILE A 431 -15.46 4.37 -26.43
N GLU A 432 -15.47 3.71 -27.58
CA GLU A 432 -16.67 3.58 -28.43
C GLU A 432 -17.80 2.78 -27.76
N ASN A 433 -17.44 1.77 -26.95
CA ASN A 433 -18.39 0.98 -26.15
C ASN A 433 -19.00 1.74 -24.98
N TYR A 434 -18.47 2.91 -24.64
CA TYR A 434 -18.97 3.70 -23.53
C TYR A 434 -20.19 4.53 -23.94
N HIS A 435 -21.33 4.24 -23.29
CA HIS A 435 -22.60 4.92 -23.51
C HIS A 435 -23.12 5.65 -22.26
N GLY A 436 -22.24 5.86 -21.26
CA GLY A 436 -22.55 6.60 -20.04
C GLY A 436 -22.57 8.11 -20.24
N SER A 437 -22.86 8.85 -19.17
CA SER A 437 -22.86 10.32 -19.18
C SER A 437 -21.44 10.88 -19.28
N LYS A 438 -21.29 11.99 -20.00
CA LYS A 438 -19.98 12.62 -20.27
C LYS A 438 -19.51 13.54 -19.14
N ASP A 439 -19.75 13.13 -17.89
CA ASP A 439 -19.30 13.83 -16.70
C ASP A 439 -18.09 13.13 -16.07
N LEU A 440 -17.38 13.87 -15.20
CA LEU A 440 -16.15 13.39 -14.59
C LEU A 440 -16.36 12.06 -13.85
N GLU A 441 -17.34 11.99 -12.94
CA GLU A 441 -17.55 10.80 -12.09
C GLU A 441 -17.85 9.56 -12.91
N SER A 442 -18.63 9.71 -13.98
CA SER A 442 -18.99 8.62 -14.86
C SER A 442 -17.78 8.11 -15.67
N TYR A 443 -16.86 8.99 -16.07
CA TYR A 443 -15.59 8.58 -16.67
C TYR A 443 -14.64 7.93 -15.67
N LEU A 444 -14.53 8.45 -14.44
CA LEU A 444 -13.67 7.85 -13.41
C LEU A 444 -14.16 6.46 -13.00
N THR A 445 -15.48 6.28 -12.90
CA THR A 445 -16.10 4.98 -12.59
C THR A 445 -15.80 3.97 -13.70
N TYR A 446 -15.94 4.38 -14.97
CA TYR A 446 -15.83 3.45 -16.08
C TYR A 446 -14.37 3.15 -16.48
N PHE A 447 -13.49 4.15 -16.47
CA PHE A 447 -12.13 4.06 -17.00
C PHE A 447 -11.03 4.28 -15.96
N GLY A 448 -11.36 4.41 -14.68
CA GLY A 448 -10.40 4.75 -13.63
C GLY A 448 -9.40 3.64 -13.27
N GLY A 449 -8.36 4.04 -12.54
CA GLY A 449 -7.41 3.16 -11.84
C GLY A 449 -7.38 3.50 -10.36
N PHE A 450 -7.34 2.50 -9.48
CA PHE A 450 -7.39 2.75 -8.02
C PHE A 450 -6.24 3.65 -7.55
N GLU A 451 -5.02 3.41 -8.03
CA GLU A 451 -3.85 4.22 -7.71
C GLU A 451 -3.93 5.63 -8.31
N ILE A 452 -4.47 5.78 -9.52
CA ILE A 452 -4.66 7.09 -10.17
C ILE A 452 -5.64 7.94 -9.37
N LEU A 453 -6.76 7.35 -8.92
CA LEU A 453 -7.77 8.08 -8.14
C LEU A 453 -7.32 8.36 -6.71
N GLN A 454 -6.57 7.44 -6.08
CA GLN A 454 -5.95 7.72 -4.78
C GLN A 454 -4.91 8.84 -4.88
N MET A 455 -4.07 8.88 -5.92
CA MET A 455 -3.18 10.02 -6.15
C MET A 455 -3.96 11.33 -6.31
N ALA A 456 -5.05 11.35 -7.08
CA ALA A 456 -5.88 12.54 -7.25
C ALA A 456 -6.48 13.02 -5.92
N GLY A 457 -6.98 12.10 -5.08
CA GLY A 457 -7.45 12.41 -3.72
C GLY A 457 -6.33 12.94 -2.82
N GLY A 458 -5.14 12.35 -2.91
CA GLY A 458 -3.96 12.82 -2.18
C GLY A 458 -3.50 14.21 -2.60
N MET A 459 -3.52 14.55 -3.89
CA MET A 459 -3.16 15.89 -4.39
C MET A 459 -4.15 16.96 -3.91
N LEU A 460 -5.45 16.65 -3.90
CA LEU A 460 -6.47 17.53 -3.33
C LEU A 460 -6.22 17.78 -1.84
N GLU A 461 -5.84 16.74 -1.08
CA GLU A 461 -5.49 16.90 0.33
C GLU A 461 -4.19 17.68 0.53
N ALA A 462 -3.14 17.43 -0.27
CA ALA A 462 -1.89 18.19 -0.19
C ALA A 462 -2.15 19.70 -0.37
N TYR A 463 -3.05 20.07 -1.28
CA TYR A 463 -3.51 21.45 -1.42
C TYR A 463 -4.20 21.97 -0.14
N ARG A 464 -5.15 21.21 0.44
CA ARG A 464 -5.83 21.60 1.70
C ARG A 464 -4.86 21.79 2.86
N GLN A 465 -3.80 21.01 2.91
CA GLN A 465 -2.75 21.08 3.93
C GLN A 465 -1.70 22.18 3.65
N ASN A 466 -1.90 23.02 2.62
CA ASN A 466 -0.95 24.03 2.15
C ASN A 466 0.45 23.46 1.86
N MET A 467 0.52 22.21 1.39
CA MET A 467 1.77 21.57 0.99
C MET A 467 2.10 21.93 -0.46
N ILE A 468 3.39 21.97 -0.77
CA ILE A 468 3.84 21.86 -2.15
C ILE A 468 3.79 20.40 -2.55
N PHE A 469 3.34 20.10 -3.77
CA PHE A 469 3.39 18.74 -4.26
C PHE A 469 3.99 18.60 -5.64
N LEU A 470 4.73 17.50 -5.81
CA LEU A 470 5.48 17.19 -7.01
C LEU A 470 4.69 16.18 -7.84
N VAL A 471 4.50 16.49 -9.11
CA VAL A 471 3.85 15.64 -10.11
C VAL A 471 4.95 15.00 -10.95
N ASP A 472 5.00 13.67 -11.02
CA ASP A 472 6.08 12.93 -11.68
C ASP A 472 5.94 12.94 -13.22
N GLY A 473 5.58 11.79 -13.80
CA GLY A 473 5.44 11.58 -15.23
C GLY A 473 3.99 11.61 -15.71
N PHE A 474 3.76 10.96 -16.86
CA PHE A 474 2.48 11.00 -17.58
C PHE A 474 1.27 10.59 -16.72
N ILE A 475 1.36 9.48 -16.00
CA ILE A 475 0.24 8.92 -15.22
C ILE A 475 -0.09 9.83 -14.02
N CYS A 476 0.93 10.33 -13.32
CA CYS A 476 0.74 11.30 -12.24
C CYS A 476 0.13 12.62 -12.77
N SER A 477 0.51 13.06 -13.97
CA SER A 477 -0.12 14.23 -14.62
C SER A 477 -1.59 13.99 -14.98
N VAL A 478 -1.99 12.75 -15.31
CA VAL A 478 -3.42 12.40 -15.48
C VAL A 478 -4.15 12.39 -14.14
N ALA A 479 -3.54 11.88 -13.06
CA ALA A 479 -4.11 12.01 -11.72
C ALA A 479 -4.27 13.48 -11.31
N PHE A 480 -3.29 14.33 -11.63
CA PHE A 480 -3.38 15.77 -11.44
C PHE A 480 -4.52 16.38 -12.27
N LEU A 481 -4.69 16.00 -13.55
CA LEU A 481 -5.80 16.47 -14.38
C LEU A 481 -7.16 16.20 -13.73
N ILE A 482 -7.33 15.00 -13.14
CA ILE A 482 -8.56 14.63 -12.43
C ILE A 482 -8.78 15.53 -11.21
N ALA A 483 -7.74 15.71 -10.39
CA ALA A 483 -7.79 16.60 -9.24
C ALA A 483 -8.07 18.07 -9.64
N PHE A 484 -7.45 18.54 -10.72
CA PHE A 484 -7.62 19.89 -11.27
C PHE A 484 -9.03 20.13 -11.81
N LYS A 485 -9.64 19.13 -12.45
CA LYS A 485 -11.04 19.20 -12.89
C LYS A 485 -12.02 19.32 -11.71
N LYS A 486 -11.65 18.79 -10.53
CA LYS A 486 -12.42 18.96 -9.29
C LYS A 486 -12.16 20.30 -8.61
N ASN A 487 -10.90 20.71 -8.52
CA ASN A 487 -10.50 21.98 -7.92
C ASN A 487 -9.32 22.59 -8.71
N PRO A 488 -9.56 23.60 -9.57
CA PRO A 488 -8.50 24.23 -10.34
C PRO A 488 -7.42 24.95 -9.51
N ALA A 489 -7.74 25.34 -8.27
CA ALA A 489 -6.83 26.09 -7.41
C ALA A 489 -5.60 25.27 -6.98
N ILE A 490 -5.66 23.93 -7.04
CA ILE A 490 -4.52 23.06 -6.70
C ILE A 490 -3.29 23.33 -7.57
N MET A 491 -3.47 23.93 -8.75
CA MET A 491 -2.38 24.34 -9.64
C MET A 491 -1.33 25.20 -8.92
N ASN A 492 -1.77 26.02 -7.94
CA ASN A 492 -0.88 26.89 -7.17
C ASN A 492 0.14 26.12 -6.32
N ASN A 493 -0.14 24.86 -6.00
CA ASN A 493 0.68 24.02 -5.13
C ASN A 493 1.48 22.97 -5.90
N ALA A 494 1.16 22.77 -7.18
CA ALA A 494 1.75 21.75 -8.03
C ALA A 494 3.07 22.21 -8.68
N ILE A 495 4.08 21.35 -8.64
CA ILE A 495 5.31 21.48 -9.43
C ILE A 495 5.46 20.24 -10.30
N PHE A 496 5.52 20.43 -11.62
CA PHE A 496 5.69 19.34 -12.58
C PHE A 496 7.16 19.00 -12.71
N SER A 497 7.52 17.78 -12.31
CA SER A 497 8.90 17.39 -12.09
C SER A 497 9.68 17.25 -13.39
N HIS A 498 9.19 16.42 -14.32
CA HIS A 498 9.86 16.19 -15.60
C HIS A 498 8.87 16.04 -16.76
N GLN A 499 9.30 16.43 -17.95
CA GLN A 499 8.63 16.02 -19.18
C GLN A 499 9.12 14.61 -19.50
N SER A 500 8.19 13.65 -19.63
CA SER A 500 8.57 12.29 -20.02
C SER A 500 8.88 12.24 -21.52
N ALA A 501 9.61 11.21 -21.95
CA ALA A 501 9.86 10.95 -23.38
C ALA A 501 8.58 10.58 -24.17
N GLU A 502 7.42 10.46 -23.50
CA GLU A 502 6.16 10.13 -24.13
C GLU A 502 5.50 11.37 -24.74
N LYS A 503 5.22 11.32 -26.06
CA LYS A 503 4.53 12.42 -26.77
C LYS A 503 3.22 12.86 -26.11
N PRO A 504 2.35 11.95 -25.59
CA PRO A 504 1.14 12.34 -24.87
C PRO A 504 1.40 13.23 -23.65
N HIS A 505 2.51 13.04 -22.93
CA HIS A 505 2.77 13.83 -21.74
C HIS A 505 2.99 15.30 -22.07
N LYS A 506 3.78 15.61 -23.11
CA LYS A 506 3.94 17.00 -23.57
C LYS A 506 2.59 17.64 -23.90
N LYS A 507 1.74 16.91 -24.64
CA LYS A 507 0.41 17.41 -25.03
C LYS A 507 -0.49 17.68 -23.81
N LEU A 508 -0.39 16.86 -22.76
CA LEU A 508 -1.09 17.08 -21.50
C LEU A 508 -0.55 18.31 -20.75
N LEU A 509 0.77 18.49 -20.68
CA LEU A 509 1.38 19.70 -20.08
C LEU A 509 0.97 20.98 -20.83
N ASP A 510 0.95 20.93 -22.17
CA ASP A 510 0.48 22.04 -23.01
C ASP A 510 -1.01 22.36 -22.73
N TYR A 511 -1.87 21.33 -22.59
CA TYR A 511 -3.29 21.49 -22.23
C TYR A 511 -3.48 22.16 -20.86
N LEU A 512 -2.64 21.79 -19.89
CA LEU A 512 -2.66 22.36 -18.54
C LEU A 512 -2.00 23.74 -18.47
N GLY A 513 -1.31 24.19 -19.52
CA GLY A 513 -0.59 25.47 -19.54
C GLY A 513 0.63 25.52 -18.64
N VAL A 514 1.28 24.37 -18.40
CA VAL A 514 2.41 24.22 -17.47
C VAL A 514 3.67 23.75 -18.18
N SER A 515 4.82 23.94 -17.54
CA SER A 515 6.11 23.41 -18.00
C SER A 515 6.74 22.59 -16.90
N ALA A 516 7.27 21.43 -17.25
CA ALA A 516 8.04 20.63 -16.31
C ALA A 516 9.44 21.20 -16.08
N VAL A 517 10.01 20.95 -14.91
CA VAL A 517 11.33 21.49 -14.53
C VAL A 517 12.47 20.77 -15.27
N LEU A 518 12.35 19.45 -15.45
CA LEU A 518 13.38 18.61 -16.04
C LEU A 518 12.97 18.07 -17.42
N GLN A 519 13.96 17.92 -18.30
CA GLN A 519 13.82 17.20 -19.58
C GLN A 519 15.02 16.25 -19.72
N LEU A 520 14.82 15.01 -19.29
CA LEU A 520 15.86 13.97 -19.15
C LEU A 520 15.49 12.66 -19.86
N ASP A 521 14.48 12.70 -20.74
CA ASP A 521 13.94 11.53 -21.46
C ASP A 521 13.51 10.36 -20.56
N LEU A 522 13.14 10.65 -19.31
CA LEU A 522 12.65 9.67 -18.35
C LEU A 522 11.28 9.13 -18.75
N ARG A 523 11.04 7.86 -18.43
CA ARG A 523 9.77 7.15 -18.68
C ARG A 523 9.55 5.96 -17.74
N LEU A 524 10.17 6.01 -16.56
CA LEU A 524 10.09 4.93 -15.57
C LEU A 524 8.81 5.04 -14.71
N GLY A 525 8.47 6.24 -14.25
CA GLY A 525 7.39 6.44 -13.28
C GLY A 525 7.91 6.32 -11.85
N GLU A 526 7.11 5.72 -10.97
CA GLU A 526 7.44 5.45 -9.56
C GLU A 526 7.69 6.70 -8.69
N GLY A 527 7.47 7.91 -9.21
CA GLY A 527 7.83 9.15 -8.52
C GLY A 527 9.30 9.53 -8.67
N THR A 528 10.03 8.90 -9.60
CA THR A 528 11.48 9.10 -9.75
C THR A 528 11.85 10.51 -10.20
N GLY A 529 11.06 11.12 -11.07
CA GLY A 529 11.20 12.53 -11.44
C GLY A 529 10.98 13.47 -10.25
N CYS A 530 10.04 13.15 -9.35
CA CYS A 530 9.85 13.91 -8.10
C CYS A 530 11.13 13.89 -7.24
N ALA A 531 11.75 12.71 -7.09
CA ALA A 531 13.00 12.60 -6.33
C ALA A 531 14.16 13.35 -7.02
N LEU A 532 14.22 13.35 -8.35
CA LEU A 532 15.28 14.00 -9.13
C LEU A 532 15.14 15.52 -9.22
N VAL A 533 13.91 16.06 -9.22
CA VAL A 533 13.68 17.51 -9.19
C VAL A 533 13.90 18.10 -7.80
N PHE A 534 13.82 17.29 -6.75
CA PHE A 534 13.87 17.76 -5.36
C PHE A 534 15.09 18.65 -5.03
N PRO A 535 16.34 18.33 -5.44
CA PRO A 535 17.49 19.22 -5.22
C PRO A 535 17.36 20.60 -5.89
N ILE A 536 16.61 20.70 -6.99
CA ILE A 536 16.30 21.97 -7.67
C ILE A 536 15.30 22.77 -6.82
N ILE A 537 14.33 22.09 -6.19
CA ILE A 537 13.39 22.71 -5.24
C ILE A 537 14.14 23.25 -4.01
N GLU A 538 15.07 22.48 -3.46
CA GLU A 538 15.92 22.94 -2.36
C GLU A 538 16.77 24.14 -2.78
N SER A 539 17.34 24.12 -3.99
CA SER A 539 18.11 25.24 -4.54
C SER A 539 17.27 26.51 -4.70
N ALA A 540 16.00 26.38 -5.10
CA ALA A 540 15.06 27.49 -5.21
C ALA A 540 14.81 28.15 -3.84
N VAL A 541 14.63 27.35 -2.79
CA VAL A 541 14.46 27.86 -1.43
C VAL A 541 15.76 28.44 -0.87
N ALA A 542 16.89 27.77 -1.08
CA ALA A 542 18.19 28.17 -0.58
C ALA A 542 18.63 29.53 -1.13
N PHE A 543 18.50 29.80 -2.44
CA PHE A 543 18.89 31.12 -2.97
C PHE A 543 18.06 32.25 -2.36
N LEU A 544 16.75 32.03 -2.14
CA LEU A 544 15.88 33.05 -1.57
C LEU A 544 16.27 33.36 -0.12
N ASN A 545 16.69 32.35 0.64
CA ASN A 545 17.02 32.50 2.06
C ASN A 545 18.46 32.99 2.28
N GLU A 546 19.43 32.47 1.53
CA GLU A 546 20.85 32.58 1.86
C GLU A 546 21.61 33.58 0.97
N MET A 547 21.16 33.81 -0.26
CA MET A 547 21.87 34.72 -1.17
C MET A 547 21.81 36.16 -0.64
N ALA A 548 22.95 36.87 -0.65
CA ALA A 548 23.02 38.27 -0.23
C ALA A 548 22.17 39.17 -1.13
N SER A 549 21.62 40.26 -0.58
CA SER A 549 21.05 41.36 -1.36
C SER A 549 22.15 42.33 -1.83
N PHE A 550 21.90 43.09 -2.91
CA PHE A 550 22.80 44.17 -3.36
C PHE A 550 23.21 45.11 -2.23
N GLU A 551 22.24 45.49 -1.38
CA GLU A 551 22.46 46.30 -0.18
C GLU A 551 23.41 45.64 0.82
N SER A 552 23.17 44.39 1.19
CA SER A 552 24.01 43.66 2.16
C SER A 552 25.42 43.34 1.64
N ALA A 553 25.58 43.23 0.33
CA ALA A 553 26.85 42.90 -0.32
C ALA A 553 27.65 44.14 -0.74
N GLY A 554 27.08 45.35 -0.62
CA GLY A 554 27.72 46.59 -1.08
C GLY A 554 27.95 46.64 -2.59
N VAL A 555 27.15 45.91 -3.37
CA VAL A 555 27.25 45.86 -4.84
C VAL A 555 26.32 46.91 -5.43
N SER A 556 26.80 47.70 -6.39
CA SER A 556 25.99 48.74 -7.05
C SER A 556 24.84 48.10 -7.83
N GLU A 557 23.66 48.74 -7.83
CA GLU A 557 22.46 48.27 -8.56
C GLU A 557 22.55 48.49 -10.10
N LYS A 558 23.75 48.79 -10.62
CA LYS A 558 24.02 49.05 -12.04
C LYS A 558 25.23 48.30 -12.55
#